data_AF-A0A932CUT0-F1
#
_entry.id   AF-A0A932CUT0-F1
#
_cell.length_a   1.000
_cell.length_b   1.000
_cell.length_c   1.000
_cell.angle_alpha   90.00
_cell.angle_beta   90.00
_cell.angle_gamma   90.00
#
_symmetry.space_group_name_H-M   'P 1'
#
loop_
_entity.id
_entity.type
_entity.pdbx_description
1 polymer ?
#
loop_
_entity_poly.entity_id
_entity_poly.type
_entity_poly.pdbx_seq_one_letter_code
_entity_poly.pdbx_strand_id
1 'polypeptide(L)'
;MAGERARDADASVPERAWWACDLALVCVMACGCGTIDPPGFSRLSRSEPMAITATPWRAYGFAPMMWDLPDGRRIRVRIDRALVTSGGDVRRADLAFDVALESASSIRCETAPSGPVSGTRFGCWSGDDDAAFHRFWMARGSGCSSGSEILMETLTNPACWVGDLTTSGQRYVVRYGYLETSDAAIDRIAWVDSTDATVLAADLVSEMRIDLFPRSRSLASIDDSLLLQTVALHWWGHAASR
;
A
#
# COMPACT_ATOMS: atom_id res chain seq x y z
N MET A 1 -73.02 38.60 55.17
CA MET A 1 -73.83 39.55 54.37
C MET A 1 -72.87 40.52 53.69
N ALA A 2 -73.08 40.72 52.38
CA ALA A 2 -72.31 41.58 51.45
C ALA A 2 -70.85 41.15 51.23
N GLY A 3 -70.30 41.07 50.02
CA GLY A 3 -70.76 41.53 48.71
C GLY A 3 -69.52 41.97 47.92
N GLU A 4 -69.20 41.22 46.85
CA GLU A 4 -68.70 41.69 45.54
C GLU A 4 -67.67 42.84 45.46
N ARG A 5 -66.47 42.55 44.91
CA ARG A 5 -66.02 43.04 43.57
C ARG A 5 -64.56 42.70 43.26
N ALA A 6 -64.40 42.08 42.09
CA ALA A 6 -63.35 42.12 41.06
C ALA A 6 -62.06 42.95 41.30
N ARG A 7 -60.91 42.39 40.91
CA ARG A 7 -60.22 42.73 39.64
C ARG A 7 -58.98 41.87 39.37
N ASP A 8 -58.82 41.64 38.07
CA ASP A 8 -57.71 41.05 37.31
C ASP A 8 -56.31 41.47 37.76
N ALA A 9 -55.34 40.56 37.62
CA ALA A 9 -54.40 40.55 36.49
C ALA A 9 -53.15 39.71 36.83
N ASP A 10 -53.03 38.61 36.09
CA ASP A 10 -51.84 38.20 35.32
C ASP A 10 -50.45 38.39 35.94
N ALA A 11 -49.87 37.28 36.41
CA ALA A 11 -48.45 37.00 36.24
C ALA A 11 -48.24 35.49 36.41
N SER A 12 -48.05 34.82 35.29
CA SER A 12 -47.71 33.41 35.18
C SER A 12 -46.39 33.07 35.91
N VAL A 13 -46.47 32.06 36.77
CA VAL A 13 -45.38 31.22 37.29
C VAL A 13 -45.80 29.81 36.85
N PRO A 14 -44.94 28.94 36.27
CA PRO A 14 -43.84 28.29 37.02
C PRO A 14 -42.65 27.89 36.10
N GLU A 15 -41.58 27.18 36.44
CA GLU A 15 -41.01 26.44 37.58
C GLU A 15 -39.54 26.15 37.15
N ARG A 16 -38.53 26.17 38.03
CA ARG A 16 -37.82 24.97 38.52
C ARG A 16 -37.59 23.91 37.41
N ALA A 17 -36.41 23.38 37.11
CA ALA A 17 -35.32 23.01 37.99
C ALA A 17 -34.14 22.45 37.17
N TRP A 18 -32.93 22.82 37.58
CA TRP A 18 -31.77 21.96 37.86
C TRP A 18 -31.35 20.77 36.96
N TRP A 19 -30.01 20.69 36.81
CA TRP A 19 -29.12 19.54 36.55
C TRP A 19 -28.58 19.32 35.13
N ALA A 20 -27.32 19.75 34.98
CA ALA A 20 -26.19 18.98 34.45
C ALA A 20 -26.44 17.99 33.30
N CYS A 21 -25.95 18.36 32.11
CA CYS A 21 -25.29 17.42 31.20
C CYS A 21 -23.91 17.98 30.87
N ASP A 22 -23.04 17.97 31.88
CA ASP A 22 -21.61 17.79 31.67
C ASP A 22 -21.43 16.33 31.25
N LEU A 23 -21.34 16.09 29.94
CA LEU A 23 -20.79 14.87 29.39
C LEU A 23 -20.18 15.20 28.05
N ALA A 24 -18.91 15.56 28.15
CA ALA A 24 -17.91 15.32 27.14
C ALA A 24 -18.17 13.97 26.46
N LEU A 25 -18.65 14.03 25.22
CA LEU A 25 -18.40 12.98 24.24
C LEU A 25 -17.96 13.69 22.98
N VAL A 26 -16.71 14.13 23.02
CA VAL A 26 -15.92 14.35 21.80
C VAL A 26 -15.89 12.98 21.11
N CYS A 27 -16.86 12.73 20.24
CA CYS A 27 -16.76 11.72 19.19
C CYS A 27 -15.65 12.18 18.26
N VAL A 28 -14.40 11.98 18.67
CA VAL A 28 -13.31 11.75 17.73
C VAL A 28 -13.70 10.47 17.02
N MET A 29 -14.48 10.61 15.95
CA MET A 29 -14.53 9.63 14.88
C MET A 29 -13.10 9.52 14.39
N ALA A 30 -12.35 8.59 14.99
CA ALA A 30 -11.17 8.01 14.40
C ALA A 30 -11.65 7.30 13.14
N CYS A 31 -11.91 8.07 12.08
CA CYS A 31 -11.89 7.59 10.72
C CYS A 31 -10.44 7.18 10.46
N GLY A 32 -10.04 6.03 11.01
CA GLY A 32 -8.80 5.39 10.65
C GLY A 32 -8.86 5.14 9.15
N CYS A 33 -7.87 5.62 8.42
CA CYS A 33 -7.66 5.19 7.04
C CYS A 33 -7.54 3.66 7.07
N GLY A 34 -8.58 2.97 6.61
CA GLY A 34 -8.60 1.52 6.57
C GLY A 34 -7.75 1.03 5.41
N THR A 35 -6.69 0.30 5.71
CA THR A 35 -5.88 -0.43 4.72
C THR A 35 -6.50 -1.82 4.51
N ILE A 36 -6.52 -2.31 3.27
CA ILE A 36 -7.03 -3.65 2.95
C ILE A 36 -5.88 -4.67 3.02
N ASP A 37 -6.07 -5.73 3.81
CA ASP A 37 -5.13 -6.86 3.84
C ASP A 37 -5.32 -7.75 2.61
N PRO A 38 -4.27 -8.00 1.81
CA PRO A 38 -4.36 -8.97 0.73
C PRO A 38 -4.45 -10.40 1.26
N PRO A 39 -5.01 -11.35 0.47
CA PRO A 39 -5.03 -12.76 0.84
C PRO A 39 -3.66 -13.28 1.25
N GLY A 40 -3.57 -13.91 2.42
CA GLY A 40 -2.33 -14.46 2.97
C GLY A 40 -1.50 -13.50 3.83
N PHE A 41 -1.77 -12.19 3.80
CA PHE A 41 -1.06 -11.20 4.62
C PHE A 41 -1.18 -11.50 6.11
N SER A 42 -2.40 -11.60 6.62
CA SER A 42 -2.71 -11.80 8.04
C SER A 42 -2.23 -13.15 8.60
N ARG A 43 -1.76 -14.06 7.73
CA ARG A 43 -1.12 -15.32 8.14
C ARG A 43 0.33 -15.08 8.57
N LEU A 44 1.08 -14.31 7.79
CA LEU A 44 2.50 -14.05 8.05
C LEU A 44 2.73 -12.83 8.96
N SER A 45 1.85 -11.83 8.92
CA SER A 45 1.97 -10.59 9.71
C SER A 45 1.73 -10.76 11.22
N ARG A 46 1.41 -11.97 11.68
CA ARG A 46 1.36 -12.32 13.12
C ARG A 46 2.74 -12.49 13.74
N SER A 47 3.77 -12.63 12.92
CA SER A 47 5.16 -12.72 13.37
C SER A 47 5.80 -11.33 13.45
N GLU A 48 6.88 -11.21 14.20
CA GLU A 48 7.65 -9.97 14.28
C GLU A 48 8.21 -9.61 12.88
N PRO A 49 8.00 -8.37 12.40
CA PRO A 49 8.46 -7.97 11.08
C PRO A 49 9.99 -7.89 11.02
N MET A 50 10.53 -8.24 9.85
CA MET A 50 11.87 -7.84 9.45
C MET A 50 11.79 -6.47 8.81
N ALA A 51 12.11 -5.44 9.59
CA ALA A 51 12.12 -4.06 9.10
C ALA A 51 13.34 -3.81 8.21
N ILE A 52 13.11 -3.35 6.97
CA ILE A 52 14.14 -2.71 6.16
C ILE A 52 13.88 -1.21 6.16
N THR A 53 14.88 -0.44 6.56
CA THR A 53 14.75 1.01 6.73
C THR A 53 15.41 1.72 5.57
N ALA A 54 14.71 2.69 5.00
CA ALA A 54 15.28 3.54 3.99
C ALA A 54 16.42 4.37 4.59
N THR A 55 17.55 4.46 3.89
CA THR A 55 18.68 5.27 4.35
C THR A 55 18.25 6.75 4.42
N PRO A 56 18.32 7.41 5.59
CA PRO A 56 17.88 8.78 5.74
C PRO A 56 18.57 9.74 4.76
N TRP A 57 17.86 10.80 4.35
CA TRP A 57 18.37 11.91 3.54
C TRP A 57 18.82 11.56 2.11
N ARG A 58 18.51 10.36 1.64
CA ARG A 58 18.68 9.94 0.25
C ARG A 58 17.31 9.69 -0.39
N ALA A 59 16.55 10.76 -0.58
CA ALA A 59 15.26 10.73 -1.26
C ALA A 59 15.32 11.48 -2.59
N TYR A 60 14.51 11.06 -3.56
CA TYR A 60 14.16 11.87 -4.72
C TYR A 60 12.74 12.38 -4.54
N GLY A 61 12.60 13.68 -4.28
CA GLY A 61 11.35 14.21 -3.75
C GLY A 61 11.06 13.60 -2.37
N PHE A 62 9.99 12.81 -2.27
CA PHE A 62 9.57 12.10 -1.05
C PHE A 62 9.80 10.58 -1.17
N ALA A 63 10.24 10.09 -2.33
CA ALA A 63 10.48 8.67 -2.53
C ALA A 63 11.90 8.29 -2.06
N PRO A 64 12.07 7.25 -1.22
CA PRO A 64 13.40 6.84 -0.79
C PRO A 64 14.22 6.23 -1.94
N MET A 65 15.55 6.38 -1.91
CA MET A 65 16.42 5.87 -2.99
C MET A 65 17.30 4.70 -2.56
N MET A 66 17.33 4.36 -1.27
CA MET A 66 18.15 3.28 -0.74
C MET A 66 17.51 2.66 0.51
N TRP A 67 17.72 1.36 0.70
CA TRP A 67 17.30 0.61 1.89
C TRP A 67 18.45 -0.25 2.39
N ASP A 68 18.68 -0.19 3.70
CA ASP A 68 19.66 -1.02 4.39
C ASP A 68 18.95 -2.28 4.93
N LEU A 69 19.48 -3.46 4.58
CA LEU A 69 18.94 -4.75 5.02
C LEU A 69 19.57 -5.17 6.35
N PRO A 70 18.83 -5.91 7.20
CA PRO A 70 19.36 -6.49 8.45
C PRO A 70 20.59 -7.39 8.28
N ASP A 71 20.79 -7.98 7.10
CA ASP A 71 21.94 -8.83 6.78
C ASP A 71 23.18 -8.05 6.28
N GLY A 72 23.10 -6.72 6.26
CA GLY A 72 24.18 -5.82 5.83
C GLY A 72 24.21 -5.56 4.32
N ARG A 73 23.33 -6.18 3.53
CA ARG A 73 23.18 -5.83 2.10
C ARG A 73 22.43 -4.50 1.94
N ARG A 74 22.49 -3.94 0.74
CA ARG A 74 21.81 -2.69 0.41
C ARG A 74 21.10 -2.77 -0.93
N ILE A 75 19.88 -2.23 -0.98
CA ILE A 75 19.14 -2.01 -2.21
C ILE A 75 19.17 -0.52 -2.55
N ARG A 76 19.36 -0.22 -3.84
CA ARG A 76 19.36 1.14 -4.39
C ARG A 76 18.36 1.25 -5.52
N VAL A 77 17.64 2.36 -5.56
CA VAL A 77 16.83 2.79 -6.70
C VAL A 77 17.60 3.84 -7.48
N ARG A 78 17.60 3.74 -8.80
CA ARG A 78 18.18 4.73 -9.73
C ARG A 78 17.13 5.13 -10.75
N ILE A 79 16.71 6.39 -10.70
CA ILE A 79 15.73 6.92 -11.65
C ILE A 79 16.43 7.23 -12.96
N ASP A 80 15.84 6.79 -14.06
CA ASP A 80 16.25 7.22 -15.39
C ASP A 80 15.63 8.59 -15.68
N ARG A 81 16.48 9.60 -15.90
CA ARG A 81 16.04 10.99 -16.10
C ARG A 81 15.65 11.29 -17.55
N ALA A 82 15.63 10.30 -18.44
CA ALA A 82 15.16 10.49 -19.80
C ALA A 82 13.63 10.71 -19.78
N LEU A 83 13.21 11.95 -20.06
CA LEU A 83 11.80 12.30 -20.18
C LEU A 83 11.09 11.38 -21.18
N VAL A 84 10.07 10.65 -20.73
CA VAL A 84 9.09 10.05 -21.63
C VAL A 84 8.14 11.17 -22.06
N THR A 85 8.36 11.71 -23.26
CA THR A 85 7.36 12.51 -23.97
C THR A 85 6.54 11.56 -24.85
N SER A 86 5.30 11.27 -24.46
CA SER A 86 4.31 10.67 -25.36
C SER A 86 3.11 11.63 -25.49
N GLY A 87 2.76 12.01 -26.72
CA GLY A 87 1.42 12.52 -27.05
C GLY A 87 0.96 13.90 -26.55
N GLY A 88 1.81 14.77 -25.99
CA GLY A 88 1.46 16.16 -25.71
C GLY A 88 0.57 16.45 -24.49
N ASP A 89 0.19 15.42 -23.73
CA ASP A 89 -0.50 15.53 -22.44
C ASP A 89 0.45 15.08 -21.32
N VAL A 90 0.83 15.99 -20.41
CA VAL A 90 1.62 15.63 -19.22
C VAL A 90 0.66 15.01 -18.19
N ARG A 91 0.52 13.68 -18.20
CA ARG A 91 -0.14 12.93 -17.13
C ARG A 91 0.90 12.18 -16.31
N ARG A 92 0.60 11.98 -15.02
CA ARG A 92 1.41 11.32 -13.98
C ARG A 92 2.59 10.53 -14.58
N ALA A 93 3.77 11.15 -14.54
CA ALA A 93 4.89 10.85 -15.42
C ALA A 93 5.12 9.34 -15.60
N ASP A 94 5.22 8.88 -16.84
CA ASP A 94 5.75 7.55 -17.12
C ASP A 94 7.20 7.52 -16.61
N LEU A 95 7.43 6.82 -15.50
CA LEU A 95 8.70 6.72 -14.81
C LEU A 95 9.39 5.43 -15.20
N ALA A 96 10.68 5.54 -15.50
CA ALA A 96 11.59 4.41 -15.60
C ALA A 96 12.66 4.51 -14.52
N PHE A 97 12.96 3.40 -13.87
CA PHE A 97 13.96 3.32 -12.81
C PHE A 97 14.52 1.92 -12.67
N ASP A 98 15.74 1.81 -12.17
CA ASP A 98 16.35 0.53 -11.83
C ASP A 98 16.31 0.32 -10.32
N VAL A 99 16.08 -0.92 -9.90
CA VAL A 99 16.23 -1.37 -8.51
C VAL A 99 17.34 -2.40 -8.49
N ALA A 100 18.39 -2.15 -7.71
CA ALA A 100 19.55 -3.02 -7.66
C ALA A 100 19.93 -3.37 -6.23
N LEU A 101 20.21 -4.65 -6.01
CA LEU A 101 20.94 -5.14 -4.84
C LEU A 101 22.42 -4.97 -5.17
N GLU A 102 23.16 -4.15 -4.40
CA GLU A 102 24.48 -3.61 -4.78
C GLU A 102 25.54 -4.66 -5.21
N SER A 103 25.33 -5.94 -4.94
CA SER A 103 26.30 -7.02 -5.15
C SER A 103 25.82 -8.19 -6.02
N ALA A 104 24.59 -8.18 -6.58
CA ALA A 104 24.06 -9.42 -7.16
C ALA A 104 23.12 -9.25 -8.36
N SER A 105 22.10 -8.40 -8.25
CA SER A 105 20.97 -8.41 -9.18
C SER A 105 20.37 -7.02 -9.33
N SER A 106 19.88 -6.74 -10.54
CA SER A 106 19.15 -5.51 -10.84
C SER A 106 17.95 -5.81 -11.72
N ILE A 107 16.89 -5.04 -11.52
CA ILE A 107 15.71 -5.03 -12.36
C ILE A 107 15.46 -3.61 -12.83
N ARG A 108 15.06 -3.46 -14.09
CA ARG A 108 14.50 -2.22 -14.62
C ARG A 108 12.99 -2.26 -14.48
N CYS A 109 12.41 -1.18 -14.00
CA CYS A 109 11.00 -1.00 -13.80
C CYS A 109 10.48 0.21 -14.55
N GLU A 110 9.27 0.09 -15.08
CA GLU A 110 8.59 1.15 -15.80
C GLU A 110 7.12 1.22 -15.38
N THR A 111 6.57 2.44 -15.28
CA THR A 111 5.13 2.65 -15.11
C THR A 111 4.46 2.73 -16.48
N ALA A 112 3.30 2.09 -16.61
CA ALA A 112 2.53 1.92 -17.85
C ALA A 112 3.33 1.41 -19.08
N PRO A 113 4.21 0.40 -18.94
CA PRO A 113 4.92 -0.16 -20.09
C PRO A 113 3.96 -0.91 -21.02
N SER A 114 4.41 -1.10 -22.27
CA SER A 114 3.76 -2.04 -23.19
C SER A 114 4.03 -3.48 -22.73
N GLY A 115 3.18 -3.98 -21.83
CA GLY A 115 3.27 -5.32 -21.28
C GLY A 115 2.46 -6.37 -22.05
N PRO A 116 2.64 -7.67 -21.73
CA PRO A 116 1.90 -8.77 -22.33
C PRO A 116 0.43 -8.82 -21.88
N VAL A 117 0.03 -8.00 -20.91
CA VAL A 117 -1.33 -7.95 -20.37
C VAL A 117 -1.96 -6.61 -20.77
N SER A 118 -3.18 -6.67 -21.31
CA SER A 118 -3.93 -5.45 -21.61
C SER A 118 -4.18 -4.65 -20.33
N GLY A 119 -3.90 -3.35 -20.36
CA GLY A 119 -4.01 -2.50 -19.18
C GLY A 119 -2.89 -2.70 -18.15
N THR A 120 -1.72 -3.22 -18.55
CA THR A 120 -0.50 -3.14 -17.73
C THR A 120 -0.23 -1.69 -17.34
N ARG A 121 0.13 -1.53 -16.07
CA ARG A 121 0.31 -0.23 -15.42
C ARG A 121 1.64 -0.14 -14.70
N PHE A 122 2.29 -1.28 -14.48
CA PHE A 122 3.64 -1.36 -13.96
C PHE A 122 4.27 -2.68 -14.40
N GLY A 123 5.56 -2.65 -14.71
CA GLY A 123 6.32 -3.84 -15.06
C GLY A 123 7.77 -3.69 -14.66
N CYS A 124 8.41 -4.81 -14.34
CA CYS A 124 9.84 -4.87 -14.08
C CYS A 124 10.46 -6.07 -14.78
N TRP A 125 11.72 -5.95 -15.21
CA TRP A 125 12.44 -7.05 -15.86
C TRP A 125 13.94 -6.92 -15.62
N SER A 126 14.65 -8.05 -15.61
CA SER A 126 16.10 -8.06 -15.76
C SER A 126 16.50 -7.98 -17.23
N GLY A 127 17.77 -7.67 -17.52
CA GLY A 127 18.28 -7.67 -18.89
C GLY A 127 18.24 -9.07 -19.48
N ASP A 128 18.11 -9.18 -20.81
CA ASP A 128 18.02 -10.48 -21.49
C ASP A 128 19.27 -11.36 -21.29
N ASP A 129 20.42 -10.76 -20.96
CA ASP A 129 21.69 -11.43 -20.67
C ASP A 129 21.92 -11.71 -19.18
N ASP A 130 20.97 -11.34 -18.29
CA ASP A 130 21.11 -11.59 -16.86
C ASP A 130 20.85 -13.06 -16.52
N ALA A 131 21.83 -13.69 -15.86
CA ALA A 131 21.71 -15.08 -15.39
C ALA A 131 20.51 -15.30 -14.43
N ALA A 132 20.08 -14.23 -13.77
CA ALA A 132 18.84 -14.17 -13.01
C ALA A 132 17.73 -13.58 -13.90
N PHE A 133 17.06 -14.42 -14.68
CA PHE A 133 15.86 -14.02 -15.41
C PHE A 133 14.79 -13.57 -14.42
N HIS A 134 14.21 -12.41 -14.68
CA HIS A 134 13.18 -11.80 -13.88
C HIS A 134 12.21 -11.06 -14.81
N ARG A 135 10.92 -11.32 -14.69
CA ARG A 135 9.89 -10.57 -15.40
C ARG A 135 8.63 -10.46 -14.57
N PHE A 136 8.22 -9.23 -14.32
CA PHE A 136 7.07 -8.87 -13.54
C PHE A 136 6.11 -7.98 -14.33
N TRP A 137 4.83 -8.29 -14.28
CA TRP A 137 3.79 -7.45 -14.87
C TRP A 137 2.62 -7.29 -13.92
N MET A 138 2.13 -6.07 -13.81
CA MET A 138 1.03 -5.71 -12.93
C MET A 138 -0.05 -4.94 -13.68
N ALA A 139 -1.28 -5.42 -13.52
CA ALA A 139 -2.47 -4.86 -14.15
C ALA A 139 -3.68 -4.97 -13.20
N ARG A 140 -4.78 -4.31 -13.55
CA ARG A 140 -6.06 -4.50 -12.88
C ARG A 140 -6.56 -5.93 -13.14
N GLY A 141 -6.89 -6.65 -12.08
CA GLY A 141 -7.47 -7.99 -12.12
C GLY A 141 -8.95 -7.98 -11.70
N SER A 142 -9.60 -9.13 -11.87
CA SER A 142 -10.96 -9.35 -11.40
C SER A 142 -10.97 -9.60 -9.88
N GLY A 143 -11.72 -8.75 -9.15
CA GLY A 143 -12.30 -9.03 -7.83
C GLY A 143 -11.35 -9.52 -6.75
N CYS A 144 -11.03 -8.66 -5.79
CA CYS A 144 -10.88 -9.14 -4.42
C CYS A 144 -12.23 -9.75 -4.10
N SER A 145 -12.26 -11.05 -3.85
CA SER A 145 -13.49 -11.67 -3.38
C SER A 145 -13.90 -10.93 -2.09
N SER A 146 -15.18 -10.61 -1.96
CA SER A 146 -15.80 -10.01 -0.78
C SER A 146 -15.67 -10.88 0.50
N GLY A 147 -14.87 -11.94 0.47
CA GLY A 147 -14.67 -12.92 1.53
C GLY A 147 -13.52 -12.61 2.48
N SER A 148 -12.91 -11.42 2.43
CA SER A 148 -12.10 -10.94 3.56
C SER A 148 -13.05 -10.50 4.68
N GLU A 149 -13.49 -11.49 5.46
CA GLU A 149 -14.17 -11.29 6.74
C GLU A 149 -13.34 -10.30 7.59
N ILE A 150 -13.89 -9.10 7.81
CA ILE A 150 -13.81 -8.28 9.05
C ILE A 150 -13.73 -6.75 8.81
N LEU A 151 -13.39 -6.23 7.63
CA LEU A 151 -13.21 -4.76 7.49
C LEU A 151 -13.75 -4.16 6.18
N MET A 152 -15.05 -4.17 5.93
CA MET A 152 -15.64 -3.41 4.81
C MET A 152 -17.09 -2.97 5.10
N GLU A 153 -17.32 -2.11 6.10
CA GLU A 153 -18.59 -1.34 6.16
C GLU A 153 -18.48 0.01 5.42
N THR A 154 -17.28 0.40 4.94
CA THR A 154 -17.03 1.72 4.36
C THR A 154 -16.51 1.72 2.91
N LEU A 155 -16.24 0.56 2.30
CA LEU A 155 -15.70 0.49 0.94
C LEU A 155 -16.52 -0.48 0.09
N THR A 156 -17.23 0.04 -0.90
CA THR A 156 -18.22 -0.76 -1.66
C THR A 156 -17.59 -1.60 -2.77
N ASN A 157 -16.40 -1.24 -3.29
CA ASN A 157 -15.75 -1.98 -4.38
C ASN A 157 -14.25 -1.65 -4.54
N PRO A 158 -13.33 -2.32 -3.83
CA PRO A 158 -11.90 -2.13 -4.07
C PRO A 158 -11.53 -2.66 -5.46
N ALA A 159 -10.80 -1.88 -6.25
CA ALA A 159 -10.23 -2.36 -7.51
C ALA A 159 -9.05 -3.27 -7.17
N CYS A 160 -8.95 -4.46 -7.73
CA CYS A 160 -7.87 -5.37 -7.33
C CYS A 160 -6.82 -5.44 -8.41
N TRP A 161 -5.57 -5.42 -8.00
CA TRP A 161 -4.43 -5.46 -8.89
C TRP A 161 -3.71 -6.77 -8.69
N VAL A 162 -3.34 -7.37 -9.80
CA VAL A 162 -2.69 -8.67 -9.85
C VAL A 162 -1.37 -8.50 -10.57
N GLY A 163 -0.33 -8.97 -9.91
CA GLY A 163 1.02 -8.98 -10.42
C GLY A 163 1.50 -10.41 -10.61
N ASP A 164 2.17 -10.65 -11.71
CA ASP A 164 2.78 -11.94 -12.03
C ASP A 164 4.30 -11.76 -12.15
N LEU A 165 5.04 -12.41 -11.26
CA LEU A 165 6.49 -12.44 -11.25
C LEU A 165 6.96 -13.82 -11.71
N THR A 166 7.71 -13.88 -12.80
CA THR A 166 8.42 -15.07 -13.26
C THR A 166 9.92 -14.87 -13.06
N THR A 167 10.58 -15.85 -12.42
CA THR A 167 12.04 -15.90 -12.25
C THR A 167 12.61 -17.15 -12.94
N SER A 168 13.94 -17.32 -12.97
CA SER A 168 14.60 -18.49 -13.58
C SER A 168 14.12 -19.85 -13.06
N GLY A 169 13.53 -19.93 -11.87
CA GLY A 169 13.12 -21.20 -11.26
C GLY A 169 11.74 -21.21 -10.62
N GLN A 170 11.07 -20.07 -10.52
CA GLN A 170 9.81 -19.93 -9.79
C GLN A 170 8.86 -18.93 -10.45
N ARG A 171 7.58 -19.08 -10.14
CA ARG A 171 6.55 -18.09 -10.45
C ARG A 171 5.88 -17.69 -9.15
N TYR A 172 5.73 -16.39 -8.98
CA TYR A 172 5.04 -15.79 -7.86
C TYR A 172 3.90 -14.91 -8.37
N VAL A 173 2.81 -14.91 -7.62
CA VAL A 173 1.68 -14.01 -7.88
C VAL A 173 1.54 -13.10 -6.67
N VAL A 174 1.30 -11.82 -6.93
CA VAL A 174 0.86 -10.86 -5.93
C VAL A 174 -0.57 -10.43 -6.25
N ARG A 175 -1.41 -10.35 -5.22
CA ARG A 175 -2.77 -9.81 -5.32
C ARG A 175 -2.97 -8.79 -4.22
N TYR A 176 -3.53 -7.63 -4.51
CA TYR A 176 -3.91 -6.65 -3.48
C TYR A 176 -5.09 -5.77 -3.91
N GLY A 177 -5.68 -5.09 -2.94
CA GLY A 177 -6.75 -4.12 -3.14
C GLY A 177 -6.21 -2.70 -3.30
N TYR A 178 -6.71 -1.99 -4.30
CA TYR A 178 -6.41 -0.60 -4.65
C TYR A 178 -7.69 0.24 -4.53
N LEU A 179 -7.56 1.45 -3.98
CA LEU A 179 -8.65 2.40 -3.82
C LEU A 179 -8.55 3.47 -4.91
N GLU A 180 -9.56 3.56 -5.77
CA GLU A 180 -9.57 4.52 -6.89
C GLU A 180 -9.50 5.98 -6.44
N THR A 181 -9.95 6.29 -5.22
CA THR A 181 -9.93 7.66 -4.68
C THR A 181 -8.55 8.15 -4.26
N SER A 182 -7.62 7.26 -3.93
CA SER A 182 -6.24 7.64 -3.59
C SER A 182 -5.31 7.65 -4.79
N ASP A 183 -5.76 7.08 -5.92
CA ASP A 183 -5.04 7.01 -7.19
C ASP A 183 -3.61 6.40 -7.05
N ALA A 184 -3.33 5.80 -5.90
CA ALA A 184 -2.14 5.09 -5.46
C ALA A 184 -2.52 4.39 -4.15
N ALA A 185 -2.44 3.06 -4.11
CA ALA A 185 -2.48 2.31 -2.85
C ALA A 185 -1.94 0.91 -3.12
N ILE A 186 -0.62 0.78 -3.15
CA ILE A 186 0.04 -0.49 -2.90
C ILE A 186 0.54 -0.43 -1.47
N ASP A 187 -0.38 -0.59 -0.54
CA ASP A 187 -0.10 -0.37 0.88
C ASP A 187 0.39 -1.66 1.53
N ARG A 188 -0.19 -2.80 1.12
CA ARG A 188 0.17 -4.12 1.63
C ARG A 188 0.18 -5.11 0.48
N ILE A 189 1.14 -6.02 0.49
CA ILE A 189 1.26 -7.07 -0.52
C ILE A 189 1.51 -8.43 0.12
N ALA A 190 1.07 -9.47 -0.57
CA ALA A 190 1.39 -10.86 -0.25
C ALA A 190 1.76 -11.59 -1.54
N TRP A 191 2.96 -12.16 -1.56
CA TRP A 191 3.48 -13.01 -2.63
C TRP A 191 3.11 -14.45 -2.34
N VAL A 192 2.48 -15.10 -3.31
CA VAL A 192 2.19 -16.53 -3.29
C VAL A 192 3.02 -17.25 -4.36
N ASP A 193 3.48 -18.46 -4.04
CA ASP A 193 4.16 -19.33 -5.01
C ASP A 193 3.16 -20.12 -5.88
N SER A 194 3.65 -20.98 -6.75
CA SER A 194 2.83 -21.82 -7.64
C SER A 194 1.95 -22.85 -6.90
N THR A 195 2.14 -23.02 -5.60
CA THR A 195 1.32 -23.89 -4.74
C THR A 195 0.27 -23.12 -3.94
N ASP A 196 0.06 -21.83 -4.27
CA ASP A 196 -0.77 -20.87 -3.53
C ASP A 196 -0.32 -20.64 -2.08
N ALA A 197 0.92 -21.00 -1.73
CA ALA A 197 1.46 -20.74 -0.41
C ALA A 197 2.03 -19.33 -0.36
N THR A 198 1.61 -18.55 0.65
CA THR A 198 2.21 -17.25 0.92
C THR A 198 3.67 -17.42 1.37
N VAL A 199 4.60 -16.85 0.60
CA VAL A 199 6.05 -16.95 0.85
C VAL A 199 6.62 -15.67 1.48
N LEU A 200 6.01 -14.53 1.18
CA LEU A 200 6.39 -13.23 1.71
C LEU A 200 5.15 -12.33 1.77
N ALA A 201 4.92 -11.66 2.89
CA ALA A 201 4.04 -10.50 2.96
C ALA A 201 4.85 -9.24 3.29
N ALA A 202 4.39 -8.08 2.86
CA ALA A 202 5.06 -6.82 3.15
C ALA A 202 4.05 -5.70 3.42
N ASP A 203 4.30 -4.92 4.48
CA ASP A 203 3.62 -3.65 4.73
C ASP A 203 4.48 -2.51 4.18
N LEU A 204 3.89 -1.77 3.25
CA LEU A 204 4.48 -0.71 2.46
C LEU A 204 3.95 0.68 2.87
N VAL A 205 3.07 0.75 3.88
CA VAL A 205 2.39 1.98 4.31
C VAL A 205 3.37 3.01 4.88
N SER A 206 4.46 2.57 5.50
CA SER A 206 5.41 3.48 6.14
C SER A 206 6.35 4.14 5.13
N GLU A 207 6.45 5.48 5.17
CA GLU A 207 7.18 6.27 4.16
C GLU A 207 8.65 5.87 4.01
N MET A 208 9.31 5.55 5.11
CA MET A 208 10.76 5.31 5.16
C MET A 208 11.10 3.89 5.63
N ARG A 209 10.14 2.98 5.64
CA ARG A 209 10.31 1.63 6.17
C ARG A 209 9.40 0.66 5.43
N ILE A 210 9.92 -0.52 5.16
CA ILE A 210 9.12 -1.66 4.69
C ILE A 210 9.21 -2.73 5.77
N ASP A 211 8.05 -3.22 6.22
CA ASP A 211 7.99 -4.34 7.14
C ASP A 211 7.77 -5.63 6.34
N LEU A 212 8.76 -6.52 6.38
CA LEU A 212 8.71 -7.81 5.70
C LEU A 212 8.30 -8.91 6.66
N PHE A 213 7.39 -9.78 6.21
CA PHE A 213 6.92 -10.95 6.91
C PHE A 213 7.20 -12.19 6.06
N PRO A 214 8.46 -12.66 6.01
CA PRO A 214 8.81 -13.87 5.27
C PRO A 214 8.26 -15.12 5.95
N ARG A 215 7.97 -16.16 5.15
CA ARG A 215 7.55 -17.48 5.67
C ARG A 215 8.59 -18.11 6.61
N SER A 216 9.87 -17.87 6.32
CA SER A 216 11.01 -18.26 7.16
C SER A 216 11.59 -17.02 7.82
N ARG A 217 12.01 -17.10 9.10
CA ARG A 217 12.54 -15.96 9.88
C ARG A 217 13.95 -15.50 9.46
N SER A 218 14.36 -15.79 8.23
CA SER A 218 15.69 -15.46 7.71
C SER A 218 15.57 -14.67 6.41
N LEU A 219 16.20 -13.50 6.36
CA LEU A 219 16.27 -12.67 5.15
C LEU A 219 16.97 -13.39 4.00
N ALA A 220 18.00 -14.19 4.31
CA ALA A 220 18.74 -14.98 3.33
C ALA A 220 17.89 -16.10 2.69
N SER A 221 16.70 -16.38 3.23
CA SER A 221 15.75 -17.33 2.63
C SER A 221 14.72 -16.68 1.70
N ILE A 222 14.70 -15.35 1.62
CA ILE A 222 13.87 -14.62 0.66
C ILE A 222 14.59 -14.61 -0.68
N ASP A 223 13.88 -14.99 -1.75
CA ASP A 223 14.38 -14.80 -3.12
C ASP A 223 14.63 -13.31 -3.36
N ASP A 224 15.85 -12.95 -3.78
CA ASP A 224 16.24 -11.56 -4.05
C ASP A 224 15.29 -10.89 -5.06
N SER A 225 14.70 -11.65 -5.98
CA SER A 225 13.67 -11.17 -6.91
C SER A 225 12.42 -10.65 -6.19
N LEU A 226 11.96 -11.35 -5.16
CA LEU A 226 10.81 -10.93 -4.35
C LEU A 226 11.14 -9.66 -3.57
N LEU A 227 12.37 -9.56 -3.06
CA LEU A 227 12.82 -8.41 -2.31
C LEU A 227 12.94 -7.16 -3.22
N LEU A 228 13.61 -7.28 -4.37
CA LEU A 228 13.72 -6.21 -5.35
C LEU A 228 12.35 -5.75 -5.83
N GLN A 229 11.44 -6.68 -6.13
CA GLN A 229 10.10 -6.35 -6.58
C GLN A 229 9.26 -5.68 -5.49
N THR A 230 9.44 -6.07 -4.23
CA THR A 230 8.77 -5.44 -3.08
C THR A 230 9.23 -3.99 -2.91
N VAL A 231 10.54 -3.73 -3.01
CA VAL A 231 11.08 -2.35 -2.99
C VAL A 231 10.58 -1.55 -4.19
N ALA A 232 10.53 -2.16 -5.37
CA ALA A 232 10.03 -1.50 -6.58
C ALA A 232 8.56 -1.06 -6.43
N LEU A 233 7.71 -1.92 -5.85
CA LEU A 233 6.30 -1.59 -5.59
C LEU A 233 6.14 -0.50 -4.52
N HIS A 234 6.95 -0.53 -3.44
CA HIS A 234 6.97 0.54 -2.43
C HIS A 234 7.36 1.87 -3.07
N TRP A 235 8.43 1.89 -3.85
CA TRP A 235 8.90 3.10 -4.53
C TRP A 235 7.88 3.63 -5.53
N TRP A 236 7.25 2.76 -6.33
CA TRP A 236 6.19 3.16 -7.25
C TRP A 236 4.98 3.73 -6.50
N GLY A 237 4.59 3.15 -5.36
CA GLY A 237 3.54 3.70 -4.49
C GLY A 237 3.83 5.14 -4.06
N HIS A 238 5.08 5.44 -3.68
CA HIS A 238 5.53 6.80 -3.35
C HIS A 238 5.57 7.75 -4.54
N ALA A 239 5.94 7.25 -5.71
CA ALA A 239 6.00 8.05 -6.91
C ALA A 239 4.59 8.36 -7.48
N ALA A 240 3.63 7.44 -7.30
CA ALA A 240 2.27 7.56 -7.80
C ALA A 240 1.35 8.39 -6.89
N SER A 241 1.63 8.53 -5.59
CA SER A 241 0.80 9.31 -4.65
C SER A 241 0.88 10.84 -4.84
N ARG A 242 1.36 11.30 -5.99
CA ARG A 242 1.49 12.71 -6.38
C ARG A 242 0.73 13.06 -7.65
#